data_AF-A0A7X5R6S4-F1
#
_entry.id   AF-A0A7X5R6S4-F1
#
_cell.length_a   1.000
_cell.length_b   1.000
_cell.length_c   1.000
_cell.angle_alpha   90.00
_cell.angle_beta   90.00
_cell.angle_gamma   90.00
#
_symmetry.space_group_name_H-M   'P 1'
#
loop_
_entity.id
_entity.type
_entity.pdbx_description
1 polymer ?
#
loop_
_entity_poly.entity_id
_entity_poly.type
_entity_poly.pdbx_seq_one_letter_code
_entity_poly.pdbx_strand_id
1 'polypeptide(L)'
;MAIGNRIKLFRNMRNLTQKELGAKVGFPFNATDVRIAQYESEKRIPKDDMVNKLASTLDVSPAAIKVPDIDTDIGLMHTLFALEDTRPFRISKIDDTICISLDKHDRSYISMLDMLSLWYDEYEKLQNGEISKEEYDQWRYTYPKMQVERFKQDIDKLRKAKKQQSE
;
A
#
# COMPACT_ATOMS: atom_id res chain seq x y z
N MET A 1 -6.41 8.50 -7.64
CA MET A 1 -6.27 9.37 -6.45
C MET A 1 -4.90 9.99 -6.47
N ALA A 2 -4.81 11.30 -6.72
CA ALA A 2 -3.54 12.04 -6.73
C ALA A 2 -2.78 12.01 -5.38
N ILE A 3 -1.49 12.36 -5.43
CA ILE A 3 -0.51 12.20 -4.34
C ILE A 3 -0.86 13.01 -3.08
N GLY A 4 -1.36 14.23 -3.25
CA GLY A 4 -1.86 15.10 -2.20
C GLY A 4 -3.05 14.52 -1.44
N ASN A 5 -3.99 13.90 -2.16
CA ASN A 5 -5.11 13.20 -1.54
C ASN A 5 -4.63 12.01 -0.68
N ARG A 6 -3.58 11.28 -1.11
CA ARG A 6 -2.94 10.22 -0.29
C ARG A 6 -2.30 10.79 0.97
N ILE A 7 -1.56 11.89 0.87
CA ILE A 7 -0.93 12.55 2.02
C ILE A 7 -1.99 12.98 3.03
N LYS A 8 -3.08 13.61 2.57
CA LYS A 8 -4.20 14.04 3.41
C LYS A 8 -4.88 12.87 4.10
N LEU A 9 -5.14 11.79 3.38
CA LEU A 9 -5.73 10.56 3.91
C LEU A 9 -4.90 10.03 5.08
N PHE A 10 -3.60 9.80 4.86
CA PHE A 10 -2.72 9.25 5.89
C PHE A 10 -2.51 10.20 7.07
N ARG A 11 -2.42 11.50 6.81
CA ARG A 11 -2.34 12.51 7.87
C ARG A 11 -3.55 12.42 8.79
N ASN A 12 -4.75 12.34 8.22
CA ASN A 12 -6.00 12.20 8.98
C ASN A 12 -6.06 10.88 9.73
N MET A 13 -5.65 9.76 9.10
CA MET A 13 -5.57 8.46 9.77
C MET A 13 -4.65 8.47 11.00
N ARG A 14 -3.58 9.27 10.97
CA ARG A 14 -2.67 9.45 12.11
C ARG A 14 -3.10 10.56 13.08
N ASN A 15 -4.30 11.13 12.90
CA ASN A 15 -4.83 12.25 13.69
C ASN A 15 -3.90 13.45 13.79
N LEU A 16 -3.17 13.75 12.71
CA LEU A 16 -2.24 14.88 12.67
C LEU A 16 -2.87 16.09 11.98
N THR A 17 -2.62 17.28 12.51
CA THR A 17 -2.82 18.54 11.78
C THR A 17 -1.74 18.73 10.72
N GLN A 18 -1.98 19.60 9.74
CA GLN A 18 -0.96 19.94 8.73
C GLN A 18 0.31 20.52 9.37
N LYS A 19 0.14 21.31 10.44
CA LYS A 19 1.24 21.88 11.23
C LYS A 19 2.05 20.80 11.94
N GLU A 20 1.40 19.84 12.60
CA GLU A 20 2.09 18.74 13.26
C GLU A 20 2.82 17.83 12.28
N LEU A 21 2.20 17.50 11.15
CA LEU A 21 2.85 16.70 10.10
C LEU A 21 4.09 17.43 9.57
N GLY A 22 3.96 18.70 9.20
CA GLY A 22 5.11 19.46 8.69
C GLY A 22 6.23 19.58 9.73
N ALA A 23 5.90 19.69 11.02
CA ALA A 23 6.89 19.80 12.09
C ALA A 23 7.66 18.48 12.23
N LYS A 24 6.94 17.34 12.24
CA LYS A 24 7.55 16.00 12.28
C LYS A 24 8.42 15.69 11.06
N VAL A 25 8.06 16.22 9.88
CA VAL A 25 8.86 16.09 8.64
C VAL A 25 10.09 17.02 8.64
N GLY A 26 10.16 17.98 9.55
CA GLY A 26 11.30 18.90 9.74
C GLY A 26 11.20 20.20 8.95
N PHE A 27 10.00 20.70 8.66
CA PHE A 27 9.83 22.02 8.06
C PHE A 27 10.03 23.16 9.08
N PRO A 28 10.61 24.30 8.64
CA PRO A 28 10.75 25.46 9.52
C PRO A 28 9.39 25.96 9.99
N PHE A 29 9.31 26.37 11.26
CA PHE A 29 8.08 26.70 11.99
C PHE A 29 7.16 27.72 11.30
N ASN A 30 7.71 28.60 10.47
CA ASN A 30 6.98 29.67 9.79
C ASN A 30 6.31 29.25 8.47
N ALA A 31 6.53 28.02 7.99
CA ALA A 31 5.97 27.54 6.71
C ALA A 31 5.50 26.07 6.77
N THR A 32 5.34 25.54 7.99
CA THR A 32 5.13 24.13 8.27
C THR A 32 3.82 23.59 7.71
N ASP A 33 2.73 24.31 7.96
CA ASP A 33 1.37 24.01 7.51
C ASP A 33 1.16 24.36 6.02
N VAL A 34 1.67 25.52 5.57
CA VAL A 34 1.53 25.98 4.18
C VAL A 34 2.08 24.96 3.19
N ARG A 35 3.25 24.39 3.47
CA ARG A 35 3.88 23.44 2.55
C ARG A 35 3.14 22.11 2.49
N ILE A 36 2.61 21.62 3.62
CA ILE A 36 1.77 20.42 3.64
C ILE A 36 0.44 20.69 2.91
N ALA A 37 -0.19 21.84 3.14
CA ALA A 37 -1.40 22.24 2.44
C ALA A 37 -1.20 22.34 0.91
N GLN A 38 -0.03 22.84 0.48
CA GLN A 38 0.33 22.87 -0.94
C GLN A 38 0.47 21.47 -1.54
N TYR A 39 1.02 20.51 -0.80
CA TYR A 39 1.05 19.11 -1.24
C TYR A 39 -0.35 18.50 -1.29
N GLU A 40 -1.15 18.67 -0.23
CA GLU A 40 -2.51 18.11 -0.14
C GLU A 40 -3.50 18.70 -1.16
N SER A 41 -3.19 19.88 -1.72
CA SER A 41 -4.00 20.53 -2.75
C SER A 41 -3.42 20.40 -4.16
N GLU A 42 -2.41 19.55 -4.36
CA GLU A 42 -1.70 19.34 -5.63
C GLU A 42 -1.02 20.57 -6.23
N LYS A 43 -1.04 21.72 -5.53
CA LYS A 43 -0.32 22.95 -5.92
C LYS A 43 1.19 22.72 -6.00
N ARG A 44 1.68 21.67 -5.35
CA ARG A 44 3.06 21.23 -5.41
C ARG A 44 3.12 19.71 -5.33
N ILE A 45 3.97 19.09 -6.14
CA ILE A 45 4.25 17.66 -6.07
C ILE A 45 5.54 17.44 -5.27
N PRO A 46 5.52 16.64 -4.19
CA PRO A 46 6.73 16.34 -3.42
C PRO A 46 7.71 15.48 -4.22
N LYS A 47 9.00 15.83 -4.18
CA LYS A 47 10.08 15.00 -4.75
C LYS A 47 10.31 13.75 -3.89
N ASP A 48 11.03 12.77 -4.43
CA ASP A 48 11.31 11.46 -3.83
C ASP A 48 11.83 11.54 -2.39
N ASP A 49 12.82 12.39 -2.11
CA ASP A 49 13.34 12.58 -0.76
C ASP A 49 12.25 13.03 0.23
N MET A 50 11.33 13.88 -0.24
CA MET A 50 10.22 14.36 0.57
C MET A 50 9.16 13.28 0.76
N VAL A 51 8.86 12.52 -0.29
CA VAL A 51 7.95 11.36 -0.19
C VAL A 51 8.48 10.36 0.82
N ASN A 52 9.78 10.08 0.84
CA ASN A 52 10.38 9.16 1.80
C ASN A 52 10.27 9.68 3.25
N LYS A 53 10.48 10.98 3.47
CA LYS A 53 10.27 11.59 4.80
C LYS A 53 8.82 11.52 5.24
N LEU A 54 7.88 11.87 4.35
CA LEU A 54 6.45 11.79 4.62
C LEU A 54 6.02 10.35 4.93
N ALA A 55 6.46 9.39 4.12
CA ALA A 55 6.20 7.97 4.31
C ALA A 55 6.71 7.47 5.68
N SER A 56 7.93 7.86 6.04
CA SER A 56 8.50 7.54 7.36
C SER A 56 7.72 8.18 8.51
N THR A 57 7.29 9.44 8.39
CA THR A 57 6.51 10.12 9.44
C THR A 57 5.09 9.55 9.58
N LEU A 58 4.51 9.13 8.47
CA LEU A 58 3.15 8.58 8.42
C LEU A 58 3.13 7.05 8.65
N ASP A 59 4.29 6.43 8.81
CA ASP A 59 4.49 4.98 8.95
C ASP A 59 3.74 4.21 7.84
N VAL A 60 4.07 4.55 6.59
CA VAL A 60 3.57 3.90 5.37
C VAL A 60 4.71 3.69 4.38
N SER A 61 4.52 2.83 3.39
CA SER A 61 5.44 2.68 2.27
C SER A 61 5.41 3.93 1.37
N PRO A 62 6.55 4.41 0.83
CA PRO A 62 6.56 5.47 -0.19
C PRO A 62 5.67 5.16 -1.40
N ALA A 63 5.57 3.88 -1.79
CA ALA A 63 4.69 3.43 -2.86
C ALA A 63 3.20 3.61 -2.52
N ALA A 64 2.86 3.57 -1.22
CA ALA A 64 1.52 3.91 -0.77
C ALA A 64 1.22 5.39 -1.05
N ILE A 65 2.20 6.30 -1.06
CA ILE A 65 1.96 7.72 -1.38
C ILE A 65 1.93 7.96 -2.90
N LYS A 66 2.81 7.29 -3.67
CA LYS A 66 2.95 7.46 -5.13
C LYS A 66 2.07 6.50 -5.95
N VAL A 67 0.76 6.59 -5.81
CA VAL A 67 -0.17 5.82 -6.65
C VAL A 67 -0.28 6.48 -8.03
N PRO A 68 -0.37 5.73 -9.14
CA PRO A 68 -0.71 6.29 -10.44
C PRO A 68 -1.97 7.16 -10.36
N ASP A 69 -1.98 8.27 -11.09
CA ASP A 69 -3.19 9.08 -11.18
C ASP A 69 -4.24 8.34 -12.00
N ILE A 70 -5.37 8.06 -11.34
CA ILE A 70 -6.52 7.33 -11.85
C ILE A 70 -7.81 8.10 -11.52
N ASP A 71 -7.73 9.43 -11.45
CA ASP A 71 -8.83 10.30 -10.99
C ASP A 71 -10.00 10.41 -11.97
N THR A 72 -9.86 9.89 -13.19
CA THR A 72 -10.94 9.80 -14.17
C THR A 72 -11.18 8.35 -14.58
N ASP A 73 -12.42 8.00 -14.93
CA ASP A 73 -12.75 6.66 -15.43
C ASP A 73 -11.90 6.28 -16.65
N ILE A 74 -11.63 7.24 -17.54
CA ILE A 74 -10.76 7.04 -18.71
C ILE A 74 -9.32 6.72 -18.27
N GLY A 75 -8.77 7.49 -17.32
CA GLY A 75 -7.43 7.25 -16.78
C GLY A 75 -7.32 5.90 -16.05
N LEU A 76 -8.35 5.52 -15.30
CA LEU A 76 -8.47 4.20 -14.70
C LEU A 76 -8.45 3.11 -15.76
N MET A 77 -9.27 3.22 -16.81
CA MET A 77 -9.32 2.22 -17.88
C MET A 77 -7.98 2.07 -18.61
N HIS A 78 -7.31 3.18 -18.95
CA HIS A 78 -5.97 3.10 -19.55
C HIS A 78 -4.93 2.46 -18.62
N THR A 79 -5.07 2.63 -17.30
CA THR A 79 -4.23 1.93 -16.33
C THR A 79 -4.49 0.43 -16.35
N LEU A 80 -5.77 0.03 -16.40
CA LEU A 80 -6.16 -1.39 -16.50
C LEU A 80 -5.66 -2.04 -17.80
N PHE A 81 -5.72 -1.34 -18.94
CA PHE A 81 -5.17 -1.82 -20.20
C PHE A 81 -3.65 -2.01 -20.13
N ALA A 82 -2.93 -1.06 -19.54
CA ALA A 82 -1.48 -1.21 -19.34
C ALA A 82 -1.14 -2.39 -18.42
N LEU A 83 -2.00 -2.70 -17.44
CA LEU A 83 -1.85 -3.91 -16.62
C LEU A 83 -2.07 -5.18 -17.43
N GLU A 84 -3.03 -5.23 -18.35
CA GLU A 84 -3.21 -6.36 -19.28
C GLU A 84 -2.00 -6.56 -20.20
N ASP A 85 -1.41 -5.47 -20.69
CA ASP A 85 -0.24 -5.51 -21.58
C ASP A 85 1.05 -5.94 -20.88
N THR A 86 1.22 -5.57 -19.61
CA THR A 86 2.52 -5.66 -18.91
C THR A 86 2.57 -6.68 -17.77
N ARG A 87 1.41 -7.17 -17.33
CA ARG A 87 1.23 -8.06 -16.18
C ARG A 87 0.31 -9.22 -16.57
N PRO A 88 0.21 -10.28 -15.77
CA PRO A 88 -0.58 -11.45 -16.14
C PRO A 88 -2.07 -11.23 -15.85
N PHE A 89 -2.61 -10.04 -16.12
CA PHE A 89 -4.02 -9.71 -15.92
C PHE A 89 -4.81 -9.88 -17.21
N ARG A 90 -6.03 -10.39 -17.10
CA ARG A 90 -7.00 -10.54 -18.20
C ARG A 90 -8.39 -10.20 -17.70
N ILE A 91 -9.24 -9.70 -18.60
CA ILE A 91 -10.67 -9.65 -18.37
C ILE A 91 -11.28 -11.03 -18.62
N SER A 92 -12.05 -11.52 -17.65
CA SER A 92 -12.81 -12.76 -17.75
C SER A 92 -14.24 -12.56 -17.27
N LYS A 93 -15.08 -13.56 -17.53
CA LYS A 93 -16.48 -13.59 -17.09
C LYS A 93 -16.69 -14.85 -16.26
N ILE A 94 -17.06 -14.69 -14.99
CA ILE A 94 -17.31 -15.78 -14.03
C ILE A 94 -18.71 -15.55 -13.46
N ASP A 95 -19.61 -16.55 -13.58
CA ASP A 95 -20.99 -16.47 -13.09
C ASP A 95 -21.70 -15.16 -13.50
N ASP A 96 -21.66 -14.87 -14.79
CA ASP A 96 -22.16 -13.63 -15.41
C ASP A 96 -21.54 -12.30 -14.94
N THR A 97 -20.53 -12.36 -14.07
CA THR A 97 -19.83 -11.21 -13.52
C THR A 97 -18.51 -10.97 -14.26
N ILE A 98 -18.24 -9.71 -14.64
CA ILE A 98 -16.97 -9.31 -15.25
C ILE A 98 -15.92 -9.24 -14.15
N CYS A 99 -14.84 -9.99 -14.32
CA CYS A 99 -13.75 -10.10 -13.37
C CYS A 99 -12.41 -9.78 -14.03
N ILE A 100 -11.47 -9.25 -13.24
CA ILE A 100 -10.06 -9.27 -13.58
C ILE A 100 -9.48 -10.56 -13.01
N SER A 101 -8.89 -11.39 -13.86
CA SER A 101 -8.29 -12.68 -13.51
C SER A 101 -6.83 -12.77 -13.93
N LEU A 102 -6.10 -13.72 -13.37
CA LEU A 102 -4.72 -13.99 -13.75
C LEU A 102 -4.60 -14.98 -14.92
N ASP A 103 -3.79 -14.66 -15.92
CA ASP A 103 -3.42 -15.55 -17.03
C ASP A 103 -2.40 -16.60 -16.58
N LYS A 104 -2.82 -17.87 -16.52
CA LYS A 104 -1.98 -19.00 -16.10
C LYS A 104 -0.81 -19.31 -17.04
N HIS A 105 -0.87 -18.81 -18.28
CA HIS A 105 0.17 -19.06 -19.28
C HIS A 105 1.28 -18.00 -19.27
N ASP A 106 1.08 -16.90 -18.56
CA ASP A 106 2.09 -15.85 -18.44
C ASP A 106 3.21 -16.27 -17.46
N ARG A 107 4.47 -16.01 -17.84
CA ARG A 107 5.65 -16.33 -17.03
C ARG A 107 5.66 -15.68 -15.64
N SER A 108 4.97 -14.56 -15.48
CA SER A 108 4.88 -13.81 -14.22
C SER A 108 3.68 -14.20 -13.36
N TYR A 109 2.88 -15.17 -13.81
CA TYR A 109 1.69 -15.67 -13.13
C TYR A 109 1.95 -16.01 -11.66
N ILE A 110 2.94 -16.87 -11.38
CA ILE A 110 3.21 -17.39 -10.03
C ILE A 110 3.51 -16.23 -9.06
N SER A 111 4.42 -15.32 -9.46
CA SER A 111 4.77 -14.19 -8.61
C SER A 111 3.59 -13.25 -8.34
N MET A 112 2.73 -13.03 -9.34
CA MET A 112 1.53 -12.21 -9.16
C MET A 112 0.47 -12.90 -8.30
N LEU A 113 0.29 -14.22 -8.51
CA LEU A 113 -0.59 -15.05 -7.71
C LEU A 113 -0.19 -14.99 -6.24
N ASP A 114 1.10 -15.17 -5.92
CA ASP A 114 1.59 -15.09 -4.54
C ASP A 114 1.25 -13.75 -3.88
N MET A 115 1.45 -12.63 -4.60
CA MET A 115 1.11 -11.30 -4.10
C MET A 115 -0.39 -11.11 -3.87
N LEU A 116 -1.24 -11.60 -4.79
CA LEU A 116 -2.70 -11.51 -4.65
C LEU A 116 -3.24 -12.46 -3.58
N SER A 117 -2.68 -13.66 -3.44
CA SER A 117 -3.03 -14.60 -2.37
C SER A 117 -2.74 -14.00 -1.00
N LEU A 118 -1.57 -13.38 -0.81
CA LEU A 118 -1.25 -12.66 0.44
C LEU A 118 -2.26 -11.55 0.76
N TRP A 119 -2.76 -10.85 -0.27
CA TRP A 119 -3.77 -9.82 -0.08
C TRP A 119 -5.14 -10.44 0.25
N TYR A 120 -5.52 -11.51 -0.44
CA TYR A 120 -6.76 -12.23 -0.21
C TYR A 120 -6.82 -12.79 1.21
N ASP A 121 -5.75 -13.41 1.70
CA ASP A 121 -5.71 -13.97 3.06
C ASP A 121 -5.95 -12.90 4.13
N GLU A 122 -5.34 -11.71 4.00
CA GLU A 122 -5.59 -10.61 4.94
C GLU A 122 -6.99 -10.01 4.79
N TYR A 123 -7.55 -10.03 3.58
CA TYR A 123 -8.93 -9.62 3.34
C TYR A 123 -9.94 -10.58 3.97
N GLU A 124 -9.71 -11.89 3.86
CA GLU A 124 -10.55 -12.93 4.46
C GLU A 124 -10.54 -12.81 5.99
N LYS A 125 -9.37 -12.62 6.60
CA LYS A 125 -9.27 -12.32 8.05
C LYS A 125 -10.11 -11.11 8.46
N LEU A 126 -10.13 -10.05 7.64
CA LEU A 126 -10.98 -8.88 7.90
C LEU A 126 -12.47 -9.24 7.79
N GLN A 127 -12.88 -10.00 6.77
CA GLN A 127 -14.28 -10.42 6.60
C GLN A 127 -14.76 -11.32 7.74
N ASN A 128 -13.87 -12.18 8.24
CA ASN A 128 -14.16 -13.08 9.36
C ASN A 128 -14.08 -12.40 10.74
N GLY A 129 -13.67 -11.13 10.79
CA GLY A 129 -13.49 -10.39 12.05
C GLY A 129 -12.27 -10.82 12.88
N GLU A 130 -11.31 -11.53 12.28
CA GLU A 130 -10.06 -11.95 12.91
C GLU A 130 -9.10 -10.77 13.10
N ILE A 131 -9.21 -9.75 12.23
CA ILE A 131 -8.48 -8.49 12.32
C ILE A 131 -9.42 -7.30 12.16
N SER A 132 -9.07 -6.19 12.79
CA SER A 132 -9.75 -4.91 12.61
C SER A 132 -9.47 -4.27 11.25
N LYS A 133 -10.29 -3.28 10.88
CA LYS A 133 -10.08 -2.47 9.67
C LYS A 133 -8.74 -1.73 9.73
N GLU A 134 -8.38 -1.26 10.93
CA GLU A 134 -7.14 -0.56 11.22
C GLU A 134 -5.91 -1.46 11.01
N GLU A 135 -5.97 -2.71 11.47
CA GLU A 135 -4.90 -3.69 11.27
C GLU A 135 -4.74 -4.05 9.79
N TYR A 136 -5.85 -4.26 9.08
CA TYR A 136 -5.84 -4.52 7.65
C TYR A 136 -5.26 -3.34 6.85
N ASP A 137 -5.65 -2.12 7.20
CA ASP A 137 -5.14 -0.90 6.56
C ASP A 137 -3.64 -0.70 6.86
N GLN A 138 -3.22 -0.89 8.11
CA GLN A 138 -1.81 -0.85 8.50
C GLN A 138 -0.99 -1.86 7.69
N TRP A 139 -1.51 -3.08 7.50
CA TRP A 139 -0.86 -4.09 6.67
C TRP A 139 -0.71 -3.63 5.22
N ARG A 140 -1.79 -3.21 4.56
CA ARG A 140 -1.77 -2.78 3.15
C ARG A 140 -0.88 -1.57 2.92
N TYR A 141 -0.85 -0.62 3.86
CA TYR A 141 -0.08 0.61 3.70
C TYR A 141 1.40 0.47 4.04
N THR A 142 1.80 -0.59 4.73
CA THR A 142 3.21 -0.91 5.00
C THR A 142 3.76 -2.04 4.13
N TYR A 143 2.94 -2.68 3.29
CA TYR A 143 3.38 -3.76 2.40
C TYR A 143 4.62 -3.34 1.56
N PRO A 144 5.65 -4.20 1.44
CA PRO A 144 5.74 -5.58 1.95
C PRO A 144 6.37 -5.71 3.35
N LYS A 145 6.66 -4.61 4.06
CA LYS A 145 7.46 -4.60 5.31
C LYS A 145 6.91 -5.57 6.36
N MET A 146 5.63 -5.44 6.71
CA MET A 146 5.01 -6.31 7.72
C MET A 146 5.01 -7.78 7.30
N GLN A 147 4.88 -8.08 6.00
CA GLN A 147 4.95 -9.46 5.50
C GLN A 147 6.34 -10.06 5.70
N VAL A 148 7.40 -9.30 5.38
CA VAL A 148 8.78 -9.73 5.59
C VAL A 148 9.08 -9.95 7.08
N GLU A 149 8.56 -9.08 7.95
CA GLU A 149 8.72 -9.21 9.40
C GLU A 149 8.03 -10.46 9.95
N ARG A 150 6.77 -10.71 9.55
CA ARG A 150 6.02 -11.93 9.93
C ARG A 150 6.75 -13.19 9.48
N PHE A 151 7.19 -13.24 8.21
CA PHE A 151 7.92 -14.39 7.67
C PHE A 151 9.20 -14.69 8.45
N LYS A 152 9.99 -13.66 8.81
CA LYS A 152 11.20 -13.82 9.64
C LYS A 152 10.87 -14.42 11.01
N GLN A 153 9.83 -13.91 11.67
CA GLN A 153 9.40 -14.41 12.98
C GLN A 153 8.99 -15.88 12.93
N ASP A 154 8.30 -16.31 11.88
CA ASP A 154 7.85 -17.69 11.74
C ASP A 154 9.01 -18.65 11.47
N ILE A 155 9.98 -18.25 10.64
CA ILE A 155 11.22 -19.00 10.44
C ILE A 155 12.00 -19.17 11.75
N ASP A 156 12.09 -18.12 12.56
CA ASP A 156 12.79 -18.18 13.84
C ASP A 156 12.06 -19.06 14.88
N LYS A 157 10.72 -19.07 14.89
CA LYS A 157 9.93 -20.02 15.70
C LYS A 157 10.20 -21.47 15.27
N LEU A 158 10.18 -21.75 13.97
CA LEU A 158 10.47 -23.09 13.43
C LEU A 158 11.86 -23.58 13.80
N ARG A 159 12.87 -22.69 13.76
CA ARG A 159 14.25 -23.01 14.17
C ARG A 159 14.35 -23.35 15.65
N LYS A 160 13.63 -22.62 16.52
CA LYS A 160 13.59 -22.88 17.97
C LYS A 160 12.91 -24.21 18.29
N ALA A 161 11.78 -24.50 17.65
CA ALA A 161 11.05 -25.76 17.84
C ALA A 161 11.88 -26.99 17.44
N LYS A 162 12.63 -26.91 16.33
CA LYS A 162 13.52 -28.00 15.92
C LYS A 162 14.67 -28.26 16.90
N LYS A 163 15.25 -27.21 17.50
CA LYS A 163 16.31 -27.37 18.51
C LYS A 163 15.79 -28.06 19.78
N GLN A 164 14.59 -27.71 20.23
CA GLN A 164 13.95 -28.32 21.41
C GLN A 164 13.52 -29.78 21.20
N GLN A 165 13.34 -30.22 19.95
CA GLN A 165 13.05 -31.63 19.61
C GLN A 165 14.32 -32.48 19.44
N SER A 166 15.50 -31.85 19.44
CA SER A 166 16.80 -32.51 19.25
C SER A 166 17.56 -32.71 20.56
N GLU A 167 16.99 -32.28 21.68
CA GLU A 167 17.46 -32.42 23.08
C GLU A 167 16.54 -33.40 23.82
#